data_AF-A0A1G9XBS2-F1
#
_entry.id   AF-A0A1G9XBS2-F1
#
_cell.length_a   1.000
_cell.length_b   1.000
_cell.length_c   1.000
_cell.angle_alpha   90.00
_cell.angle_beta   90.00
_cell.angle_gamma   90.00
#
_symmetry.space_group_name_H-M   'P 1'
#
loop_
_entity.id
_entity.type
_entity.pdbx_description
1 polymer ?
#
loop_
_entity_poly.entity_id
_entity_poly.type
_entity_poly.pdbx_seq_one_letter_code
_entity_poly.pdbx_strand_id
1 'polypeptide(L)'
;MSCPDCGYVVGDQRRAGPSWVARETMAGRISLLSRFRKALLAAGTVVVLGCFVAAAALLTGSDGDGGGDAQAAETDLPGRAIPTRVGPTELPGGGQFEQWAGPGCVTGAYREVGRFENGDAAWYTVRNGGRSNSDCDGSFTAVPMSGSAAKDTRGTAIWSWELDDDYKSCALEVFVPKTNRASESAGDPTFYRVLADPDNVRSGYTGFGVRQTVHRGELVSVKSYPVKGDKVFAVQLLDRGRDWGSAARIGAHHAAAQMKLTCGAA
;
A
#
# COMPACT_ATOMS: atom_id res chain seq x y z
N MET A 1 23.78 -22.88 -58.56
CA MET A 1 25.06 -22.22 -58.28
C MET A 1 25.56 -22.75 -56.95
N SER A 2 26.48 -23.70 -57.03
CA SER A 2 27.22 -24.25 -55.90
C SER A 2 28.56 -23.53 -55.84
N CYS A 3 29.06 -23.21 -54.65
CA CYS A 3 30.49 -23.27 -54.40
C CYS A 3 30.73 -24.08 -53.10
N PRO A 4 31.45 -25.20 -53.21
CA PRO A 4 31.80 -26.12 -52.13
C PRO A 4 33.11 -25.71 -51.43
N ASP A 5 33.35 -26.29 -50.26
CA ASP A 5 34.65 -26.49 -49.62
C ASP A 5 35.67 -25.34 -49.59
N CYS A 6 35.77 -24.71 -48.42
CA CYS A 6 37.07 -24.29 -47.88
C CYS A 6 37.14 -24.62 -46.38
N GLY A 7 37.68 -25.80 -46.09
CA GLY A 7 38.85 -25.90 -45.20
C GLY A 7 38.60 -25.86 -43.69
N TYR A 8 38.49 -27.05 -43.12
CA TYR A 8 38.75 -27.39 -41.73
C TYR A 8 40.20 -27.05 -41.33
N VAL A 9 40.42 -26.46 -40.16
CA VAL A 9 41.67 -26.63 -39.40
C VAL A 9 41.32 -27.15 -38.01
N VAL A 10 41.75 -28.38 -37.77
CA VAL A 10 41.83 -29.04 -36.46
C VAL A 10 42.95 -28.38 -35.65
N GLY A 11 42.63 -27.95 -34.44
CA GLY A 11 43.58 -27.52 -33.42
C GLY A 11 43.19 -28.15 -32.07
N ASP A 12 44.04 -29.08 -31.66
CA ASP A 12 43.90 -30.06 -30.58
C ASP A 12 43.67 -29.48 -29.17
N GLN A 13 43.12 -30.35 -28.34
CA GLN A 13 42.85 -30.23 -26.93
C GLN A 13 44.07 -29.78 -26.11
N ARG A 14 43.80 -29.16 -24.95
CA ARG A 14 44.17 -29.65 -23.59
C ARG A 14 44.17 -28.49 -22.60
N ARG A 15 43.22 -28.53 -21.65
CA ARG A 15 43.41 -28.50 -20.19
C ARG A 15 42.14 -27.99 -19.52
N ALA A 16 41.34 -28.95 -19.08
CA ALA A 16 40.45 -28.76 -17.97
C ALA A 16 41.25 -28.73 -16.66
N GLY A 17 40.96 -27.75 -15.82
CA GLY A 17 41.38 -27.67 -14.42
C GLY A 17 41.69 -26.23 -14.01
N PRO A 18 41.52 -25.86 -12.73
CA PRO A 18 40.51 -26.27 -11.77
C PRO A 18 39.60 -25.10 -11.35
N SER A 19 38.52 -25.45 -10.67
CA SER A 19 37.60 -24.59 -9.92
C SER A 19 38.31 -23.48 -9.13
N TRP A 20 38.06 -22.22 -9.51
CA TRP A 20 38.32 -21.08 -8.64
C TRP A 20 37.16 -20.92 -7.68
N VAL A 21 37.36 -21.46 -6.48
CA VAL A 21 36.59 -21.08 -5.29
C VAL A 21 36.94 -19.63 -4.99
N ALA A 22 36.09 -18.70 -5.39
CA ALA A 22 36.14 -17.33 -4.89
C ALA A 22 35.67 -17.34 -3.42
N ARG A 23 36.63 -17.55 -2.51
CA ARG A 23 36.48 -17.12 -1.12
C ARG A 23 36.60 -15.60 -1.11
N GLU A 24 35.47 -14.90 -1.19
CA GLU A 24 35.44 -13.49 -0.85
C GLU A 24 35.65 -13.34 0.66
N THR A 25 36.87 -12.95 1.00
CA THR A 25 37.25 -12.51 2.34
C THR A 25 36.50 -11.22 2.68
N MET A 26 35.69 -11.27 3.73
CA MET A 26 35.14 -10.10 4.42
C MET A 26 36.28 -9.26 5.04
N ALA A 27 36.88 -8.37 4.26
CA ALA A 27 37.75 -7.31 4.76
C ALA A 27 37.96 -6.25 3.66
N GLY A 28 37.02 -5.33 3.50
CA GLY A 28 37.24 -4.21 2.60
C GLY A 28 35.97 -3.46 2.22
N ARG A 29 35.45 -2.65 3.14
CA ARG A 29 34.74 -1.37 2.91
C ARG A 29 34.20 -0.80 4.22
N ILE A 30 35.11 -0.58 5.19
CA ILE A 30 34.90 0.40 6.26
C ILE A 30 35.92 1.51 6.03
N SER A 31 35.68 2.31 5.00
CA SER A 31 36.41 3.55 4.75
C SER A 31 35.51 4.41 3.89
N LEU A 32 34.66 5.20 4.55
CA LEU A 32 34.09 6.49 4.13
C LEU A 32 32.99 6.93 5.14
N LEU A 33 33.20 6.71 6.43
CA LEU A 33 32.42 7.39 7.47
C LEU A 33 33.08 8.73 7.78
N SER A 34 32.39 9.80 7.40
CA SER A 34 32.68 11.19 7.73
C SER A 34 33.02 11.35 9.22
N ARG A 35 34.10 12.09 9.49
CA ARG A 35 34.72 12.28 10.82
C ARG A 35 33.82 12.96 11.86
N PHE A 36 32.61 13.40 11.50
CA PHE A 36 31.72 14.14 12.40
C PHE A 36 30.80 13.28 13.29
N ARG A 37 30.74 11.95 13.12
CA ARG A 37 29.88 11.09 13.97
C ARG A 37 30.63 10.20 14.98
N LYS A 38 31.95 10.34 15.09
CA LYS A 38 32.74 9.66 16.14
C LYS A 38 32.76 10.41 17.48
N ALA A 39 32.28 11.66 17.53
CA ALA A 39 32.25 12.46 18.75
C ALA A 39 30.98 12.24 19.64
N LEU A 40 29.98 11.50 19.16
CA LEU A 40 28.72 11.28 19.90
C LEU A 40 28.55 9.87 20.49
N LEU A 41 29.57 9.01 20.38
CA LEU A 41 29.57 7.66 20.96
C LEU A 41 30.54 7.52 22.16
N ALA A 42 31.01 8.64 22.71
CA ALA A 42 31.85 8.68 23.90
C ALA A 42 31.33 9.72 24.92
N ALA A 43 30.06 9.60 25.27
CA ALA A 43 29.44 10.15 26.47
C ALA A 43 28.15 9.33 26.64
N GLY A 44 28.00 8.44 27.61
CA GLY A 44 28.36 8.56 29.01
C GLY A 44 27.11 8.11 29.75
N THR A 45 27.06 6.81 30.03
CA THR A 45 26.13 6.15 30.96
C THR A 45 26.05 6.92 32.28
N VAL A 46 24.87 7.46 32.64
CA VAL A 46 24.58 8.02 33.97
C VAL A 46 23.14 7.68 34.38
N VAL A 47 23.06 6.79 35.38
CA VAL A 47 22.07 6.67 36.47
C VAL A 47 20.61 6.32 36.11
N VAL A 48 20.33 5.03 36.32
CA VAL A 48 19.03 4.49 36.76
C VAL A 48 18.85 4.85 38.24
N LEU A 49 17.77 5.56 38.62
CA LEU A 49 17.06 5.39 39.91
C LEU A 49 15.80 6.28 39.99
N GLY A 50 14.68 5.69 40.43
CA GLY A 50 13.51 6.37 41.02
C GLY A 50 12.41 6.80 40.03
N CYS A 51 11.12 6.49 40.18
CA CYS A 51 10.36 5.93 41.29
C CYS A 51 9.15 5.16 40.73
N PHE A 52 9.00 3.89 41.13
CA PHE A 52 7.73 3.18 41.11
C PHE A 52 6.94 3.63 42.36
N VAL A 53 5.89 4.41 42.17
CA VAL A 53 4.89 4.66 43.24
C VAL A 53 3.74 3.68 42.99
N ALA A 54 3.86 2.51 43.61
CA ALA A 54 2.74 1.60 43.78
C ALA A 54 1.95 2.06 45.01
N ALA A 55 0.77 2.62 44.79
CA ALA A 55 -0.20 2.84 45.86
C ALA A 55 -0.91 1.53 46.15
N ALA A 56 -0.56 0.90 47.28
CA ALA A 56 -1.34 -0.14 47.92
C ALA A 56 -1.78 0.36 49.30
N ALA A 57 -3.09 0.58 49.44
CA ALA A 57 -3.80 0.59 50.71
C ALA A 57 -5.11 -0.19 50.42
N LEU A 58 -5.21 -1.44 50.89
CA LEU A 58 -6.02 -1.85 52.05
C LEU A 58 -7.50 -1.46 51.83
N LEU A 59 -8.43 -2.41 51.69
CA LEU A 59 -8.93 -3.24 52.79
C LEU A 59 -9.59 -4.53 52.29
N THR A 60 -9.33 -5.59 53.05
CA THR A 60 -10.11 -6.82 53.21
C THR A 60 -11.60 -6.56 53.48
N GLY A 61 -12.51 -7.36 52.90
CA GLY A 61 -13.89 -7.39 53.38
C GLY A 61 -14.89 -8.18 52.52
N SER A 62 -15.11 -9.43 52.93
CA SER A 62 -16.39 -10.15 52.98
C SER A 62 -17.05 -10.69 51.70
N ASP A 63 -17.23 -12.02 51.74
CA ASP A 63 -18.24 -12.79 51.03
C ASP A 63 -19.67 -12.28 51.29
N GLY A 64 -20.52 -12.38 50.27
CA GLY A 64 -21.94 -12.05 50.33
C GLY A 64 -22.65 -12.44 49.03
N ASP A 65 -23.29 -13.61 49.07
CA ASP A 65 -24.25 -14.15 48.11
C ASP A 65 -25.49 -13.25 47.97
N GLY A 66 -26.11 -13.22 46.78
CA GLY A 66 -27.34 -12.46 46.54
C GLY A 66 -27.65 -12.24 45.06
N GLY A 67 -28.46 -13.13 44.49
CA GLY A 67 -29.00 -13.00 43.14
C GLY A 67 -29.98 -11.82 42.98
N GLY A 68 -30.06 -11.32 41.75
CA GLY A 68 -31.05 -10.34 41.31
C GLY A 68 -30.80 -9.93 39.86
N ASP A 69 -31.64 -10.43 38.96
CA ASP A 69 -31.73 -10.01 37.56
C ASP A 69 -31.97 -8.50 37.45
N ALA A 70 -31.14 -7.83 36.65
CA ALA A 70 -31.46 -6.53 36.05
C ALA A 70 -30.67 -6.32 34.76
N GLN A 71 -31.41 -6.22 33.66
CA GLN A 71 -30.94 -5.82 32.33
C GLN A 71 -30.28 -4.42 32.36
N ALA A 72 -29.09 -4.28 31.79
CA ALA A 72 -28.54 -3.00 31.38
C ALA A 72 -27.50 -3.15 30.25
N ALA A 73 -27.94 -2.76 29.05
CA ALA A 73 -27.19 -2.11 27.98
C ALA A 73 -25.74 -2.56 27.71
N GLU A 74 -25.64 -3.52 26.78
CA GLU A 74 -24.47 -3.76 25.94
C GLU A 74 -24.07 -2.45 25.24
N THR A 75 -22.96 -1.86 25.66
CA THR A 75 -22.36 -0.70 24.98
C THR A 75 -21.61 -1.22 23.76
N ASP A 76 -22.36 -1.32 22.67
CA ASP A 76 -21.90 -1.69 21.33
C ASP A 76 -20.88 -0.67 20.82
N LEU A 77 -19.60 -1.02 20.89
CA LEU A 77 -18.53 -0.33 20.17
C LEU A 77 -18.62 -0.76 18.69
N PRO A 78 -18.78 0.15 17.71
CA PRO A 78 -18.91 -0.26 16.32
C PRO A 78 -17.59 -0.87 15.83
N GLY A 79 -17.62 -2.20 15.70
CA GLY A 79 -16.57 -3.01 15.09
C GLY A 79 -16.25 -2.51 13.69
N ARG A 80 -14.98 -2.14 13.48
CA ARG A 80 -14.39 -1.80 12.19
C ARG A 80 -14.38 -3.04 11.30
N ALA A 81 -15.48 -3.31 10.62
CA ALA A 81 -15.60 -4.42 9.69
C ALA A 81 -14.64 -4.23 8.50
N ILE A 82 -13.70 -5.16 8.34
CA ILE A 82 -12.89 -5.31 7.13
C ILE A 82 -13.72 -6.19 6.18
N PRO A 83 -14.10 -5.72 4.99
CA PRO A 83 -14.97 -6.47 4.09
C PRO A 83 -14.31 -7.78 3.65
N THR A 84 -15.10 -8.87 3.66
CA THR A 84 -14.68 -10.25 3.30
C THR A 84 -15.39 -10.79 2.06
N ARG A 85 -16.27 -10.00 1.42
CA ARG A 85 -17.04 -10.42 0.24
C ARG A 85 -16.58 -9.63 -0.99
N VAL A 86 -16.31 -10.37 -2.07
CA VAL A 86 -16.04 -9.86 -3.43
C VAL A 86 -17.35 -9.94 -4.22
N GLY A 87 -17.81 -8.80 -4.72
CA GLY A 87 -19.01 -8.68 -5.56
C GLY A 87 -19.55 -7.25 -5.56
N PRO A 88 -19.93 -6.68 -6.71
CA PRO A 88 -20.61 -5.39 -6.75
C PRO A 88 -21.89 -5.45 -5.91
N THR A 89 -22.08 -4.48 -5.03
CA THR A 89 -23.40 -4.20 -4.47
C THR A 89 -24.27 -3.72 -5.63
N GLU A 90 -25.29 -4.47 -6.02
CA GLU A 90 -26.26 -4.03 -7.04
C GLU A 90 -26.91 -2.72 -6.58
N LEU A 91 -26.78 -1.67 -7.41
CA LEU A 91 -27.42 -0.38 -7.19
C LEU A 91 -28.80 -0.37 -7.88
N PRO A 92 -29.88 0.06 -7.22
CA PRO A 92 -31.18 0.25 -7.86
C PRO A 92 -31.12 1.40 -8.90
N GLY A 93 -31.96 1.35 -9.94
CA GLY A 93 -32.20 2.51 -10.83
C GLY A 93 -31.43 2.51 -12.17
N GLY A 94 -32.09 3.00 -13.23
CA GLY A 94 -31.56 3.06 -14.60
C GLY A 94 -30.45 4.09 -14.79
N GLY A 95 -29.57 3.83 -15.77
CA GLY A 95 -28.29 4.52 -15.98
C GLY A 95 -27.22 3.93 -15.05
N GLN A 96 -26.37 3.04 -15.57
CA GLN A 96 -25.23 2.51 -14.81
C GLN A 96 -23.97 3.13 -15.41
N PHE A 97 -23.33 4.02 -14.68
CA PHE A 97 -21.98 4.47 -15.00
C PHE A 97 -21.02 3.40 -14.52
N GLU A 98 -20.12 2.94 -15.39
CA GLU A 98 -19.02 2.07 -15.01
C GLU A 98 -17.74 2.55 -15.71
N GLN A 99 -16.69 2.81 -14.92
CA GLN A 99 -15.43 3.27 -15.50
C GLN A 99 -14.22 2.89 -14.64
N TRP A 100 -13.13 2.54 -15.32
CA TRP A 100 -11.82 2.33 -14.69
C TRP A 100 -11.02 3.63 -14.66
N ALA A 101 -10.24 3.83 -13.60
CA ALA A 101 -9.21 4.88 -13.54
C ALA A 101 -7.95 4.33 -12.89
N GLY A 102 -6.79 4.89 -13.25
CA GLY A 102 -5.50 4.52 -12.66
C GLY A 102 -4.35 4.66 -13.65
N PRO A 103 -3.13 4.26 -13.25
CA PRO A 103 -1.99 4.22 -14.16
C PRO A 103 -2.33 3.44 -15.43
N GLY A 104 -1.94 3.99 -16.57
CA GLY A 104 -2.12 3.33 -17.87
C GLY A 104 -3.58 3.16 -18.33
N CYS A 105 -4.55 3.73 -17.62
CA CYS A 105 -5.92 3.79 -18.09
C CYS A 105 -6.15 4.99 -19.02
N VAL A 106 -6.93 4.82 -20.08
CA VAL A 106 -7.37 5.89 -21.00
C VAL A 106 -8.63 6.60 -20.51
N THR A 107 -9.32 6.01 -19.52
CA THR A 107 -10.52 6.56 -18.89
C THR A 107 -10.25 6.99 -17.45
N GLY A 108 -11.08 7.91 -16.96
CA GLY A 108 -10.88 8.56 -15.67
C GLY A 108 -9.56 9.35 -15.62
N ALA A 109 -9.25 9.91 -14.45
CA ALA A 109 -7.99 10.60 -14.23
C ALA A 109 -7.20 9.96 -13.08
N TYR A 110 -5.88 10.00 -13.22
CA TYR A 110 -4.94 9.55 -12.21
C TYR A 110 -3.80 10.57 -12.07
N ARG A 111 -3.49 10.96 -10.83
CA ARG A 111 -2.44 11.95 -10.53
C ARG A 111 -1.62 11.54 -9.33
N GLU A 112 -0.32 11.79 -9.42
CA GLU A 112 0.63 11.58 -8.32
C GLU A 112 1.09 12.93 -7.78
N VAL A 113 1.14 13.05 -6.45
CA VAL A 113 1.63 14.24 -5.77
C VAL A 113 2.74 13.83 -4.81
N GLY A 114 3.83 14.60 -4.81
CA GLY A 114 5.01 14.27 -4.02
C GLY A 114 5.84 13.12 -4.60
N ARG A 115 5.68 12.80 -5.89
CA ARG A 115 6.53 11.83 -6.59
C ARG A 115 7.99 12.32 -6.59
N PHE A 116 8.90 11.41 -6.28
CA PHE A 116 10.34 11.58 -6.43
C PHE A 116 10.95 10.28 -6.92
N GLU A 117 12.15 10.36 -7.50
CA GLU A 117 12.84 9.21 -8.08
C GLU A 117 14.15 8.93 -7.33
N ASN A 118 14.36 7.69 -6.92
CA ASN A 118 15.58 7.19 -6.26
C ASN A 118 15.61 5.66 -6.31
N GLY A 119 15.53 5.10 -7.52
CA GLY A 119 15.45 3.65 -7.72
C GLY A 119 14.24 3.04 -7.02
N ASP A 120 14.43 1.88 -6.39
CA ASP A 120 13.37 1.16 -5.68
C ASP A 120 13.10 1.69 -4.26
N ALA A 121 13.86 2.66 -3.77
CA ALA A 121 13.57 3.34 -2.50
C ALA A 121 12.54 4.48 -2.65
N ALA A 122 12.16 4.83 -3.88
CA ALA A 122 11.24 5.92 -4.18
C ALA A 122 10.00 5.42 -4.90
N TRP A 123 9.33 6.34 -5.60
CA TRP A 123 8.28 6.00 -6.55
C TRP A 123 8.87 5.34 -7.78
N TYR A 124 8.24 4.28 -8.27
CA TYR A 124 8.55 3.72 -9.57
C TYR A 124 7.31 3.09 -10.21
N THR A 125 7.33 3.04 -11.54
CA THR A 125 6.27 2.40 -12.32
C THR A 125 6.64 0.95 -12.57
N VAL A 126 5.73 0.05 -12.25
CA VAL A 126 5.84 -1.37 -12.54
C VAL A 126 4.98 -1.65 -13.76
N ARG A 127 5.59 -2.23 -14.81
CA ARG A 127 4.95 -2.34 -16.13
C ARG A 127 3.81 -3.35 -16.19
N ASN A 128 3.77 -4.32 -15.29
CA ASN A 128 2.81 -5.43 -15.31
C ASN A 128 2.36 -5.78 -13.90
N GLY A 129 1.22 -6.46 -13.79
CA GLY A 129 0.69 -6.97 -12.52
C GLY A 129 -0.53 -6.19 -12.02
N GLY A 130 -0.82 -5.02 -12.61
CA GLY A 130 -2.08 -4.31 -12.49
C GLY A 130 -3.20 -4.94 -13.32
N ARG A 131 -4.37 -4.31 -13.30
CA ARG A 131 -5.52 -4.72 -14.10
C ARG A 131 -5.28 -4.33 -15.55
N SER A 132 -5.21 -5.33 -16.42
CA SER A 132 -5.18 -5.12 -17.88
C SER A 132 -6.55 -5.44 -18.48
N ASN A 133 -7.06 -4.53 -19.29
CA ASN A 133 -8.30 -4.66 -20.09
C ASN A 133 -8.18 -3.76 -21.33
N SER A 134 -9.27 -3.52 -22.07
CA SER A 134 -9.26 -2.63 -23.24
C SER A 134 -8.85 -1.19 -22.91
N ASP A 135 -9.08 -0.76 -21.67
CA ASP A 135 -8.96 0.63 -21.27
C ASP A 135 -7.71 0.89 -20.44
N CYS A 136 -7.07 -0.15 -19.90
CA CYS A 136 -5.92 -0.06 -19.00
C CYS A 136 -4.82 -1.06 -19.39
N ASP A 137 -3.57 -0.59 -19.42
CA ASP A 137 -2.41 -1.39 -19.86
C ASP A 137 -1.87 -2.40 -18.82
N GLY A 138 -2.35 -2.35 -17.57
CA GLY A 138 -1.91 -3.23 -16.48
C GLY A 138 -0.63 -2.77 -15.77
N SER A 139 -0.12 -1.58 -16.06
CA SER A 139 0.92 -0.93 -15.26
C SER A 139 0.37 -0.43 -13.92
N PHE A 140 1.23 -0.23 -12.93
CA PHE A 140 0.85 0.41 -11.67
C PHE A 140 2.03 1.16 -11.08
N THR A 141 1.76 1.99 -10.08
CA THR A 141 2.80 2.73 -9.37
C THR A 141 3.06 2.10 -8.00
N ALA A 142 4.33 1.79 -7.74
CA ALA A 142 4.82 1.51 -6.39
C ALA A 142 5.06 2.84 -5.67
N VAL A 143 4.29 3.08 -4.62
CA VAL A 143 4.30 4.30 -3.80
C VAL A 143 5.10 4.04 -2.52
N PRO A 144 6.19 4.78 -2.24
CA PRO A 144 6.97 4.56 -1.04
C PRO A 144 6.12 4.84 0.20
N MET A 145 6.33 4.05 1.25
CA MET A 145 5.71 4.31 2.55
C MET A 145 6.41 5.48 3.25
N SER A 146 5.71 6.13 4.18
CA SER A 146 6.22 7.24 4.98
C SER A 146 7.30 6.84 6.00
N GLY A 147 7.54 5.54 6.17
CA GLY A 147 8.36 4.97 7.24
C GLY A 147 7.70 5.02 8.63
N SER A 148 6.44 5.45 8.73
CA SER A 148 5.69 5.57 9.97
C SER A 148 4.33 4.87 9.90
N ALA A 149 4.01 4.08 10.92
CA ALA A 149 2.68 3.49 11.06
C ALA A 149 1.59 4.52 11.41
N ALA A 150 1.96 5.75 11.81
CA ALA A 150 1.04 6.73 12.38
C ALA A 150 1.02 8.07 11.64
N LYS A 151 1.91 8.28 10.66
CA LYS A 151 2.05 9.57 9.99
C LYS A 151 2.03 9.37 8.48
N ASP A 152 1.16 10.11 7.82
CA ASP A 152 1.23 10.33 6.38
C ASP A 152 2.31 11.42 6.11
N THR A 153 2.92 11.41 4.93
CA THR A 153 3.74 12.52 4.43
C THR A 153 3.06 13.17 3.21
N ARG A 154 3.83 13.62 2.22
CA ARG A 154 3.32 14.28 1.01
C ARG A 154 3.06 13.29 -0.14
N GLY A 155 3.47 12.03 0.00
CA GLY A 155 3.32 11.03 -1.05
C GLY A 155 1.86 10.60 -1.18
N THR A 156 1.24 10.86 -2.33
CA THR A 156 -0.16 10.47 -2.53
C THR A 156 -0.48 10.24 -4.01
N ALA A 157 -1.41 9.32 -4.26
CA ALA A 157 -1.97 9.06 -5.58
C ALA A 157 -3.48 9.35 -5.52
N ILE A 158 -4.00 10.01 -6.55
CA ILE A 158 -5.39 10.45 -6.63
C ILE A 158 -6.01 9.88 -7.90
N TRP A 159 -7.19 9.26 -7.74
CA TRP A 159 -8.05 8.83 -8.82
C TRP A 159 -9.28 9.73 -8.85
N SER A 160 -9.76 10.08 -10.04
CA SER A 160 -11.03 10.79 -10.16
C SER A 160 -11.81 10.40 -11.41
N TRP A 161 -13.12 10.54 -11.32
CA TRP A 161 -14.10 10.26 -12.36
C TRP A 161 -15.04 11.45 -12.48
N GLU A 162 -15.30 11.88 -13.70
CA GLU A 162 -16.37 12.82 -14.02
C GLU A 162 -17.69 12.04 -14.12
N LEU A 163 -18.75 12.63 -13.58
CA LEU A 163 -20.07 12.01 -13.47
C LEU A 163 -21.14 12.93 -14.09
N ASP A 164 -22.23 12.33 -14.54
CA ASP A 164 -23.45 13.08 -14.86
C ASP A 164 -24.23 13.45 -13.58
N ASP A 165 -25.19 14.37 -13.70
CA ASP A 165 -25.96 14.93 -12.56
C ASP A 165 -26.80 13.90 -11.79
N ASP A 166 -27.14 12.79 -12.43
CA ASP A 166 -28.11 11.83 -11.92
C ASP A 166 -27.50 10.83 -10.93
N TYR A 167 -26.16 10.72 -10.88
CA TYR A 167 -25.48 9.77 -10.00
C TYR A 167 -25.34 10.31 -8.58
N LYS A 168 -25.97 9.62 -7.62
CA LYS A 168 -25.93 10.01 -6.19
C LYS A 168 -25.10 9.06 -5.33
N SER A 169 -24.87 7.84 -5.78
CA SER A 169 -24.00 6.88 -5.09
C SER A 169 -23.19 6.04 -6.06
N CYS A 170 -21.96 5.76 -5.66
CA CYS A 170 -21.04 4.93 -6.42
C CYS A 170 -20.42 3.83 -5.56
N ALA A 171 -20.47 2.59 -6.04
CA ALA A 171 -19.71 1.47 -5.56
C ALA A 171 -18.25 1.57 -6.03
N LEU A 172 -17.31 1.42 -5.10
CA LEU A 172 -15.88 1.49 -5.38
C LEU A 172 -15.22 0.12 -5.20
N GLU A 173 -14.42 -0.26 -6.19
CA GLU A 173 -13.57 -1.45 -6.15
C GLU A 173 -12.11 -1.08 -6.45
N VAL A 174 -11.18 -1.67 -5.69
CA VAL A 174 -9.74 -1.39 -5.79
C VAL A 174 -9.01 -2.63 -6.26
N PHE A 175 -8.32 -2.56 -7.39
CA PHE A 175 -7.45 -3.65 -7.82
C PHE A 175 -6.14 -3.61 -7.06
N VAL A 176 -5.76 -4.71 -6.44
CA VAL A 176 -4.46 -4.87 -5.78
C VAL A 176 -3.54 -5.64 -6.73
N PRO A 177 -2.45 -5.06 -7.23
CA PRO A 177 -1.61 -5.72 -8.20
C PRO A 177 -0.82 -6.89 -7.60
N LYS A 178 -0.38 -7.81 -8.47
CA LYS A 178 0.45 -8.96 -8.11
C LYS A 178 1.64 -9.07 -9.04
N THR A 179 2.82 -9.12 -8.44
CA THR A 179 4.08 -9.38 -9.14
C THR A 179 4.88 -10.45 -8.39
N ASN A 180 6.10 -10.74 -8.86
CA ASN A 180 7.06 -11.58 -8.14
C ASN A 180 7.73 -10.85 -6.95
N ARG A 181 7.53 -9.53 -6.81
CA ARG A 181 8.06 -8.73 -5.70
C ARG A 181 6.92 -8.30 -4.78
N ALA A 182 6.68 -9.08 -3.73
CA ALA A 182 5.62 -8.80 -2.76
C ALA A 182 5.72 -7.41 -2.10
N SER A 183 6.92 -6.81 -2.09
CA SER A 183 7.20 -5.47 -1.58
C SER A 183 6.52 -4.36 -2.39
N GLU A 184 6.25 -4.56 -3.68
CA GLU A 184 5.55 -3.58 -4.54
C GLU A 184 4.06 -3.41 -4.19
N SER A 185 3.51 -4.31 -3.36
CA SER A 185 2.10 -4.29 -2.92
C SER A 185 2.03 -4.78 -1.48
N ALA A 186 2.63 -4.01 -0.58
CA ALA A 186 2.89 -4.40 0.80
C ALA A 186 2.14 -3.56 1.83
N GLY A 187 1.21 -2.68 1.41
CA GLY A 187 0.38 -1.92 2.34
C GLY A 187 -0.46 -2.82 3.25
N ASP A 188 -0.27 -2.67 4.56
CA ASP A 188 -0.97 -3.46 5.59
C ASP A 188 -1.43 -2.59 6.77
N PRO A 189 -2.56 -1.86 6.60
CA PRO A 189 -3.24 -1.61 5.33
C PRO A 189 -2.65 -0.41 4.57
N THR A 190 -3.00 -0.28 3.28
CA THR A 190 -2.98 1.01 2.59
C THR A 190 -4.22 1.79 2.98
N PHE A 191 -4.07 3.06 3.37
CA PHE A 191 -5.18 3.93 3.73
C PHE A 191 -5.61 4.80 2.55
N TYR A 192 -6.92 4.99 2.42
CA TYR A 192 -7.53 5.82 1.39
C TYR A 192 -8.53 6.79 2.00
N ARG A 193 -8.75 7.92 1.32
CA ARG A 193 -9.81 8.90 1.60
C ARG A 193 -10.65 9.11 0.36
N VAL A 194 -11.95 9.28 0.53
CA VAL A 194 -12.84 9.71 -0.56
C VAL A 194 -12.99 11.23 -0.45
N LEU A 195 -12.79 11.91 -1.58
CA LEU A 195 -12.73 13.36 -1.72
C LEU A 195 -13.99 13.89 -2.39
N ALA A 196 -14.42 15.09 -2.00
CA ALA A 196 -15.44 15.84 -2.74
C ALA A 196 -14.81 16.65 -3.90
N ASP A 197 -13.52 16.93 -3.81
CA ASP A 197 -12.76 17.68 -4.82
C ASP A 197 -11.36 17.04 -4.95
N PRO A 198 -10.98 16.53 -6.14
CA PRO A 198 -9.68 15.89 -6.35
C PRO A 198 -8.48 16.85 -6.20
N ASP A 199 -8.68 18.16 -6.36
CA ASP A 199 -7.63 19.18 -6.26
C ASP A 199 -7.46 19.72 -4.83
N ASN A 200 -8.42 19.43 -3.96
CA ASN A 200 -8.37 19.82 -2.55
C ASN A 200 -8.33 18.60 -1.64
N VAL A 201 -7.14 18.19 -1.21
CA VAL A 201 -6.96 17.06 -0.27
C VAL A 201 -7.66 17.26 1.08
N ARG A 202 -8.05 18.48 1.45
CA ARG A 202 -8.84 18.73 2.68
C ARG A 202 -10.32 18.41 2.50
N SER A 203 -10.80 18.22 1.27
CA SER A 203 -12.19 17.88 0.94
C SER A 203 -12.60 16.44 1.32
N GLY A 204 -11.65 15.63 1.81
CA GLY A 204 -11.93 14.24 2.13
C GLY A 204 -12.93 14.07 3.25
N TYR A 205 -14.03 13.38 2.96
CA TYR A 205 -15.21 13.29 3.84
C TYR A 205 -15.38 11.90 4.49
N THR A 206 -14.64 10.90 4.04
CA THR A 206 -14.59 9.56 4.64
C THR A 206 -13.32 8.84 4.21
N GLY A 207 -13.07 7.64 4.73
CA GLY A 207 -11.90 6.84 4.38
C GLY A 207 -12.12 5.34 4.57
N PHE A 208 -11.18 4.57 4.04
CA PHE A 208 -11.15 3.12 4.11
C PHE A 208 -9.71 2.60 4.08
N GLY A 209 -9.53 1.30 4.30
CA GLY A 209 -8.22 0.66 4.20
C GLY A 209 -8.32 -0.65 3.43
N VAL A 210 -7.27 -0.97 2.67
CA VAL A 210 -7.13 -2.23 1.93
C VAL A 210 -5.85 -2.91 2.39
N ARG A 211 -5.94 -4.19 2.80
CA ARG A 211 -4.78 -5.01 3.11
C ARG A 211 -4.22 -5.59 1.81
N GLN A 212 -3.32 -4.86 1.17
CA GLN A 212 -2.74 -5.27 -0.11
C GLN A 212 -1.95 -6.58 0.03
N THR A 213 -1.39 -6.83 1.22
CA THR A 213 -0.64 -8.05 1.51
C THR A 213 -1.44 -9.33 1.36
N VAL A 214 -2.76 -9.29 1.49
CA VAL A 214 -3.63 -10.48 1.39
C VAL A 214 -4.42 -10.54 0.07
N HIS A 215 -4.64 -9.41 -0.59
CA HIS A 215 -5.51 -9.31 -1.78
C HIS A 215 -4.76 -9.22 -3.12
N ARG A 216 -3.46 -9.55 -3.18
CA ARG A 216 -2.67 -9.40 -4.42
C ARG A 216 -3.27 -10.19 -5.57
N GLY A 217 -3.57 -9.50 -6.67
CA GLY A 217 -4.18 -10.02 -7.88
C GLY A 217 -5.71 -9.96 -7.87
N GLU A 218 -6.32 -9.40 -6.83
CA GLU A 218 -7.76 -9.37 -6.65
C GLU A 218 -8.32 -7.96 -6.88
N LEU A 219 -9.58 -7.93 -7.34
CA LEU A 219 -10.42 -6.73 -7.30
C LEU A 219 -11.18 -6.72 -5.98
N VAL A 220 -10.83 -5.81 -5.08
CA VAL A 220 -11.39 -5.72 -3.75
C VAL A 220 -12.58 -4.77 -3.75
N SER A 221 -13.79 -5.30 -3.54
CA SER A 221 -14.98 -4.48 -3.33
C SER A 221 -14.92 -3.83 -1.94
N VAL A 222 -14.99 -2.49 -1.89
CA VAL A 222 -14.84 -1.74 -0.63
C VAL A 222 -16.22 -1.48 -0.02
N LYS A 223 -17.00 -0.59 -0.65
CA LYS A 223 -18.41 -0.29 -0.39
C LYS A 223 -18.89 0.81 -1.35
N SER A 224 -20.16 1.18 -1.23
CA SER A 224 -20.73 2.36 -1.89
C SER A 224 -20.56 3.62 -1.05
N TYR A 225 -20.36 4.73 -1.74
CA TYR A 225 -20.19 6.07 -1.16
C TYR A 225 -21.16 7.05 -1.80
N PRO A 226 -21.64 8.07 -1.07
CA PRO A 226 -22.41 9.15 -1.67
C PRO A 226 -21.51 10.05 -2.53
N VAL A 227 -22.02 10.52 -3.66
CA VAL A 227 -21.36 11.56 -4.45
C VAL A 227 -21.53 12.90 -3.74
N LYS A 228 -20.42 13.51 -3.32
CA LYS A 228 -20.40 14.82 -2.62
C LYS A 228 -19.70 15.92 -3.40
N GLY A 229 -18.98 15.56 -4.46
CA GLY A 229 -18.39 16.52 -5.38
C GLY A 229 -19.43 17.02 -6.38
N ASP A 230 -19.17 18.18 -6.96
CA ASP A 230 -19.93 18.66 -8.11
C ASP A 230 -19.54 17.83 -9.34
N LYS A 231 -20.39 16.88 -9.72
CA LYS A 231 -20.19 15.98 -10.87
C LYS A 231 -18.84 15.22 -10.86
N VAL A 232 -18.28 14.97 -9.68
CA VAL A 232 -16.99 14.30 -9.53
C VAL A 232 -16.99 13.32 -8.36
N PHE A 233 -16.35 12.17 -8.59
CA PHE A 233 -15.97 11.24 -7.53
C PHE A 233 -14.45 11.15 -7.51
N ALA A 234 -13.84 11.17 -6.32
CA ALA A 234 -12.39 11.14 -6.20
C ALA A 234 -11.92 10.36 -4.98
N VAL A 235 -10.79 9.68 -5.13
CA VAL A 235 -10.16 8.85 -4.09
C VAL A 235 -8.70 9.22 -3.98
N GLN A 236 -8.20 9.32 -2.75
CA GLN A 236 -6.81 9.62 -2.42
C GLN A 236 -6.20 8.45 -1.65
N LEU A 237 -5.04 7.94 -2.09
CA LEU A 237 -4.19 7.03 -1.32
C LEU A 237 -3.27 7.83 -0.39
N LEU A 238 -3.06 7.37 0.84
CA LEU A 238 -2.11 7.93 1.79
C LEU A 238 -0.91 7.00 1.95
N ASP A 239 0.28 7.58 2.10
CA ASP A 239 1.56 6.87 2.16
C ASP A 239 1.93 6.31 3.55
N ARG A 240 1.05 6.42 4.56
CA ARG A 240 1.35 5.89 5.90
C ARG A 240 1.57 4.38 5.88
N GLY A 241 2.78 3.99 6.25
CA GLY A 241 3.20 2.60 6.38
C GLY A 241 4.63 2.52 6.89
N ARG A 242 5.04 1.32 7.35
CA ARG A 242 6.43 1.05 7.74
C ARG A 242 7.10 0.20 6.67
N ASP A 243 8.22 0.68 6.16
CA ASP A 243 9.08 0.04 5.17
C ASP A 243 10.43 -0.42 5.76
N TRP A 244 10.50 -0.59 7.08
CA TRP A 244 11.72 -1.00 7.79
C TRP A 244 11.43 -1.90 9.00
N GLY A 245 12.50 -2.41 9.61
CA GLY A 245 12.47 -3.16 10.88
C GLY A 245 12.24 -4.66 10.76
N SER A 246 11.90 -5.17 9.57
CA SER A 246 11.82 -6.61 9.29
C SER A 246 12.08 -6.88 7.81
N ALA A 247 12.55 -8.08 7.45
CA ALA A 247 12.80 -8.46 6.06
C ALA A 247 11.55 -8.28 5.17
N ALA A 248 10.35 -8.54 5.69
CA ALA A 248 9.10 -8.37 4.96
C ALA A 248 8.70 -6.89 4.70
N ARG A 249 9.33 -5.94 5.41
CA ARG A 249 9.02 -4.51 5.31
C ARG A 249 10.08 -3.73 4.54
N ILE A 250 11.32 -4.18 4.49
CA ILE A 250 12.40 -3.45 3.83
C ILE A 250 12.02 -3.17 2.37
N GLY A 251 11.93 -1.89 2.02
CA GLY A 251 11.54 -1.44 0.69
C GLY A 251 10.09 -1.78 0.33
N ALA A 252 9.20 -1.83 1.33
CA ALA A 252 7.77 -2.02 1.11
C ALA A 252 7.12 -0.74 0.56
N HIS A 253 6.24 -0.94 -0.41
CA HIS A 253 5.46 0.10 -1.07
C HIS A 253 3.97 -0.18 -0.91
N HIS A 254 3.19 0.89 -0.93
CA HIS A 254 1.79 0.77 -1.31
C HIS A 254 1.71 0.65 -2.82
N ALA A 255 0.79 -0.15 -3.33
CA ALA A 255 0.48 -0.19 -4.74
C ALA A 255 -0.66 0.80 -5.06
N ALA A 256 -0.43 1.69 -6.02
CA ALA A 256 -1.45 2.50 -6.66
C ALA A 256 -1.71 1.92 -8.07
N ALA A 257 -2.78 1.14 -8.21
CA ALA A 257 -3.17 0.50 -9.46
C ALA A 257 -4.56 1.00 -9.90
N GLN A 258 -5.27 0.21 -10.70
CA GLN A 258 -6.57 0.57 -11.23
C GLN A 258 -7.67 0.47 -10.16
N MET A 259 -8.63 1.37 -10.23
CA MET A 259 -9.89 1.33 -9.48
C MET A 259 -11.05 1.30 -10.45
N LYS A 260 -12.11 0.58 -10.10
CA LYS A 260 -13.36 0.55 -10.83
C LYS A 260 -14.41 1.31 -10.02
N LEU A 261 -15.11 2.22 -10.68
CA LEU A 261 -16.25 2.94 -10.13
C LEU A 261 -17.50 2.51 -10.87
N THR A 262 -18.53 2.12 -10.12
CA THR A 262 -19.87 1.85 -10.66
C THR A 262 -20.88 2.75 -9.95
N CYS A 263 -21.60 3.60 -10.67
CA CYS A 263 -22.59 4.51 -10.09
C CYS A 263 -23.99 4.23 -10.64
N GLY A 264 -24.98 4.42 -9.79
CA GLY A 264 -26.40 4.33 -10.13
C GLY A 264 -27.12 5.61 -9.71
N ALA A 265 -28.26 5.86 -10.36
CA ALA A 265 -29.24 6.81 -9.86
C ALA A 265 -29.76 6.34 -8.48
N ALA A 266 -30.19 7.26 -7.63
CA ALA A 266 -30.87 6.91 -6.38
C ALA A 266 -32.35 6.60 -6.61
#